data_AF-A0A835SDN5-F1
#
_entry.id   AF-A0A835SDN5-F1
#
_cell.length_a   1.000
_cell.length_b   1.000
_cell.length_c   1.000
_cell.angle_alpha   90.00
_cell.angle_beta   90.00
_cell.angle_gamma   90.00
#
_symmetry.space_group_name_H-M   'P 1'
#
loop_
_entity.id
_entity.type
_entity.pdbx_description
1 polymer ?
#
loop_
_entity_poly.entity_id
_entity_poly.type
_entity_poly.pdbx_seq_one_letter_code
_entity_poly.pdbx_strand_id
1 'polypeptide(L)'
;MNLFLHLANLERRLMSTVEVEQFVSSLRLTFSLLEALPVPTVAVIEGAALGGGLEMALSCDLRICGEDAAFSLPETGLAIIPGAGGTQRLPRIVGRSIAKELIYTGRRFDAKEAFSMGLVNYCVPAGEAYIKALEIARDINGKGPLAIKLAKRAIDEGMRHIDLSWAMSVEEECYKELLHTEDRLEGLAAFAEKQMSASGKRWLPLEANPDVMNQFIWGLGVPEGEVEFNDVYGMDDELLEMVPKPVLAVLFLFPYSPQVENERKDVHGQGLGSVRKEIPENVYFLKQTVDNACGTIGILHAIGNLTSSIKLVEGSFFDRFYNSTANMNPFERAKFLEMDREMENAHSVAATAGDTEAKLYVEEHYCCFTSIDGQLYELDGMKPSPICHGPSSPDSLLQDAVTVIKSKIEKNPDSINFNIMALSRKGS
;
A
#
# COMPACT_ATOMS: atom_id res chain seq x y z
N MET A 1 23.59 6.96 26.74
CA MET A 1 24.82 7.46 27.42
C MET A 1 24.36 8.38 28.54
N ASN A 2 24.33 7.92 29.79
CA ASN A 2 23.91 8.73 30.94
C ASN A 2 25.05 9.70 31.32
N LEU A 3 25.15 10.82 30.61
CA LEU A 3 26.14 11.85 30.89
C LEU A 3 25.63 12.75 32.03
N PHE A 4 26.00 12.40 33.27
CA PHE A 4 25.66 13.17 34.47
C PHE A 4 26.49 14.46 34.52
N LEU A 5 26.01 15.54 33.89
CA LEU A 5 26.58 16.90 33.97
C LEU A 5 26.20 17.66 35.25
N HIS A 6 25.57 16.99 36.23
CA HIS A 6 25.22 17.60 37.52
C HIS A 6 26.45 18.12 38.29
N LEU A 7 27.64 17.57 38.03
CA LEU A 7 28.90 17.91 38.70
C LEU A 7 29.55 19.21 38.19
N ALA A 8 29.20 19.68 36.99
CA ALA A 8 29.89 20.82 36.35
C ALA A 8 29.78 22.15 37.12
N ASN A 9 28.73 22.34 37.94
CA ASN A 9 28.57 23.56 38.75
C ASN A 9 29.28 23.48 40.12
N LEU A 10 29.50 22.27 40.65
CA LEU A 10 30.25 22.06 41.90
C LEU A 10 31.77 22.21 41.66
N GLU A 11 32.25 21.75 40.51
CA GLU A 11 33.67 21.83 40.11
C GLU A 11 34.15 23.28 39.92
N ARG A 12 33.26 24.19 39.50
CA ARG A 12 33.57 25.63 39.32
C ARG A 12 34.01 26.33 40.60
N ARG A 13 33.68 25.81 41.79
CA ARG A 13 34.13 26.39 43.07
C ARG A 13 35.64 26.32 43.27
N LEU A 14 36.30 25.40 42.58
CA LEU A 14 37.75 25.17 42.68
C LEU A 14 38.53 25.81 41.53
N MET A 15 37.84 26.45 40.59
CA MET A 15 38.41 27.05 39.39
C MET A 15 38.67 28.55 39.59
N SER A 16 39.76 29.04 39.03
CA SER A 16 39.99 30.47 38.81
C SER A 16 38.99 31.05 37.79
N THR A 17 38.88 32.38 37.72
CA THR A 17 37.98 33.04 36.77
C THR A 17 38.28 32.69 35.31
N VAL A 18 39.57 32.61 34.95
CA VAL A 18 40.02 32.22 33.60
C VAL A 18 39.63 30.77 33.29
N GLU A 19 39.80 29.86 34.24
CA GLU A 19 39.39 28.45 34.08
C GLU A 19 37.88 28.32 33.93
N VAL A 20 37.09 29.10 34.68
CA VAL A 20 35.62 29.13 34.52
C VAL A 20 35.22 29.61 33.12
N GLU A 21 35.84 30.69 32.62
CA GLU A 21 35.59 31.19 31.26
C GLU A 21 35.94 30.14 30.19
N GLN A 22 37.10 29.51 30.31
CA GLN A 22 37.54 28.45 29.41
C GLN A 22 36.61 27.23 29.46
N PHE A 23 36.19 26.82 30.65
CA PHE A 23 35.29 25.70 30.86
C PHE A 23 33.92 25.95 30.23
N VAL A 24 33.30 27.11 30.47
CA VAL A 24 32.01 27.46 29.87
C VAL A 24 32.12 27.59 28.36
N SER A 25 33.22 28.18 27.85
CA SER A 25 33.49 28.27 26.42
C SER A 25 33.63 26.88 25.79
N SER A 26 34.34 25.97 26.45
CA SER A 26 34.50 24.59 26.01
C SER A 26 33.17 23.84 25.97
N LEU A 27 32.33 23.93 27.01
CA LEU A 27 31.01 23.31 27.02
C LEU A 27 30.13 23.84 25.87
N ARG A 28 30.09 25.17 25.69
CA ARG A 28 29.32 25.80 24.61
C ARG A 28 29.79 25.29 23.25
N LEU A 29 31.11 25.23 23.03
CA LEU A 29 31.69 24.72 21.78
C LEU A 29 31.33 23.24 21.56
N THR A 30 31.48 22.39 22.57
CA THR A 30 31.12 20.96 22.49
C THR A 30 29.65 20.77 22.14
N PHE A 31 28.73 21.52 22.75
CA PHE A 31 27.31 21.41 22.45
C PHE A 31 26.97 21.97 21.07
N SER A 32 27.62 23.04 20.63
CA SER A 32 27.48 23.53 19.25
C SER A 32 28.01 22.54 18.21
N LEU A 33 29.09 21.81 18.51
CA LEU A 33 29.60 20.74 17.64
C LEU A 33 28.64 19.55 17.58
N LEU A 34 28.00 19.19 18.70
CA LEU A 34 26.97 18.14 18.75
C LEU A 34 25.76 18.52 17.90
N GLU A 35 25.26 19.75 18.05
CA GLU A 35 24.15 20.31 17.27
C GLU A 35 24.48 20.30 15.76
N ALA A 36 25.70 20.67 15.39
CA ALA A 36 26.16 20.74 14.00
C ALA A 36 26.47 19.39 13.34
N LEU A 37 26.30 18.25 14.02
CA LEU A 37 26.51 16.95 13.40
C LEU A 37 25.57 16.75 12.20
N PRO A 38 26.06 16.19 11.07
CA PRO A 38 25.25 16.00 9.86
C PRO A 38 24.23 14.86 9.98
N VAL A 39 24.10 14.26 11.16
CA VAL A 39 23.18 13.16 11.47
C VAL A 39 22.19 13.61 12.55
N PRO A 40 20.96 13.08 12.56
CA PRO A 40 20.02 13.35 13.65
C PRO A 40 20.54 12.85 14.99
N THR A 41 20.31 13.65 16.02
CA THR A 41 20.74 13.39 17.39
C THR A 41 19.51 13.28 18.30
N VAL A 42 19.50 12.25 19.15
CA VAL A 42 18.40 11.99 20.09
C VAL A 42 18.96 11.98 21.51
N ALA A 43 18.49 12.91 22.33
CA ALA A 43 18.74 12.89 23.77
C ALA A 43 17.76 11.92 24.45
N VAL A 44 18.31 10.92 25.12
CA VAL A 44 17.58 9.97 25.96
C VAL A 44 17.77 10.38 27.41
N ILE A 45 16.67 10.64 28.11
CA ILE A 45 16.68 11.27 29.44
C ILE A 45 15.95 10.37 30.42
N GLU A 46 16.72 9.67 31.25
CA GLU A 46 16.22 8.89 32.39
C GLU A 46 16.67 9.59 33.67
N GLY A 47 15.72 9.95 34.54
CA GLY A 47 16.00 10.75 35.74
C GLY A 47 16.34 12.23 35.46
N ALA A 48 17.35 12.77 36.14
CA ALA A 48 17.54 14.22 36.22
C ALA A 48 18.43 14.81 35.11
N ALA A 49 17.89 15.74 34.32
CA ALA A 49 18.63 16.60 33.39
C ALA A 49 18.64 18.05 33.91
N LEU A 50 19.69 18.43 34.62
CA LEU A 50 19.79 19.73 35.32
C LEU A 50 21.01 20.53 34.86
N GLY A 51 20.86 21.83 34.71
CA GLY A 51 21.91 22.76 34.30
C GLY A 51 22.56 22.34 32.99
N GLY A 52 23.88 22.14 32.99
CA GLY A 52 24.63 21.68 31.82
C GLY A 52 24.07 20.39 31.17
N GLY A 53 23.47 19.49 31.96
CA GLY A 53 22.83 18.27 31.43
C GLY A 53 21.60 18.59 30.56
N LEU A 54 20.80 19.57 30.98
CA LEU A 54 19.70 20.08 30.16
C LEU A 54 20.23 20.89 28.97
N GLU A 55 21.28 21.70 29.14
CA GLU A 55 21.89 22.44 28.02
C GLU A 55 22.43 21.51 26.92
N MET A 56 22.97 20.35 27.30
CA MET A 56 23.35 19.29 26.36
C MET A 56 22.12 18.69 25.67
N ALA A 57 21.08 18.32 26.42
CA ALA A 57 19.87 17.76 25.83
C ALA A 57 19.18 18.74 24.85
N LEU A 58 19.20 20.04 25.15
CA LEU A 58 18.69 21.09 24.28
C LEU A 58 19.51 21.26 22.99
N SER A 59 20.77 20.79 22.94
CA SER A 59 21.60 20.79 21.73
C SER A 59 21.38 19.58 20.82
N CYS A 60 20.61 18.59 21.25
CA CYS A 60 20.16 17.50 20.39
C CYS A 60 18.91 17.90 19.59
N ASP A 61 18.70 17.26 18.44
CA ASP A 61 17.56 17.52 17.56
C ASP A 61 16.24 17.07 18.20
N LEU A 62 16.25 15.88 18.80
CA LEU A 62 15.10 15.27 19.47
C LEU A 62 15.41 14.96 20.94
N ARG A 63 14.37 15.00 21.79
CA ARG A 63 14.46 14.66 23.21
C ARG A 63 13.34 13.70 23.59
N ILE A 64 13.71 12.60 24.26
CA ILE A 64 12.81 11.57 24.74
C ILE A 64 13.12 11.32 26.21
N CYS A 65 12.11 11.32 27.07
CA CYS A 65 12.31 11.11 28.50
C CYS A 65 11.39 10.05 29.10
N GLY A 66 11.87 9.45 30.20
CA GLY A 66 11.05 8.66 31.11
C GLY A 66 10.10 9.54 31.93
N GLU A 67 8.99 8.99 32.41
CA GLU A 67 8.00 9.69 33.23
C GLU A 67 8.55 10.23 34.57
N ASP A 68 9.65 9.64 35.07
CA ASP A 68 10.34 10.05 36.29
C ASP A 68 11.42 11.13 36.05
N ALA A 69 11.56 11.60 34.81
CA ALA A 69 12.56 12.59 34.47
C ALA A 69 12.26 13.96 35.09
N ALA A 70 13.32 14.66 35.49
CA ALA A 70 13.25 15.96 36.13
C ALA A 70 14.22 16.95 35.50
N PHE A 71 13.76 18.18 35.30
CA PHE A 71 14.46 19.18 34.50
C PHE A 71 14.62 20.50 35.24
N SER A 72 15.71 21.23 34.99
CA SER A 72 15.93 22.59 35.53
C SER A 72 17.15 23.25 34.89
N LEU A 73 17.14 24.59 34.82
CA LEU A 73 18.31 25.44 34.63
C LEU A 73 18.51 26.30 35.90
N PRO A 74 19.16 25.78 36.95
CA PRO A 74 19.21 26.40 38.28
C PRO A 74 20.26 27.52 38.41
N GLU A 75 20.97 27.86 37.34
CA GLU A 75 22.15 28.74 37.34
C GLU A 75 21.90 30.12 37.97
N THR A 76 20.70 30.69 37.80
CA THR A 76 20.36 32.01 38.38
C THR A 76 20.34 32.00 39.91
N GLY A 77 20.02 30.85 40.51
CA GLY A 77 20.16 30.65 41.97
C GLY A 77 21.62 30.64 42.45
N LEU A 78 22.57 30.45 41.53
CA LEU A 78 24.01 30.57 41.76
C LEU A 78 24.58 31.93 41.31
N ALA A 79 23.71 32.92 41.01
CA ALA A 79 24.08 34.23 40.47
C ALA A 79 24.86 34.16 39.14
N ILE A 80 24.62 33.13 38.34
CA ILE A 80 25.18 32.97 36.99
C ILE A 80 24.04 32.66 35.99
N ILE A 81 24.35 32.61 34.70
CA ILE A 81 23.38 32.25 33.66
C ILE A 81 23.66 30.84 33.11
N PRO A 82 22.65 30.18 32.50
CA PRO A 82 22.85 29.02 31.63
C PRO A 82 23.70 29.42 30.41
N GLY A 83 25.01 29.25 30.54
CA GLY A 83 26.03 29.83 29.66
C GLY A 83 26.53 28.91 28.54
N ALA A 84 26.19 27.61 28.58
CA ALA A 84 26.54 26.65 27.53
C ALA A 84 25.51 26.60 26.37
N GLY A 85 24.54 27.52 26.40
CA GLY A 85 23.56 27.75 25.34
C GLY A 85 22.10 27.65 25.80
N GLY A 86 21.83 27.37 27.08
CA GLY A 86 20.48 27.28 27.64
C GLY A 86 19.67 28.56 27.48
N THR A 87 20.30 29.73 27.60
CA THR A 87 19.66 31.03 27.33
C THR A 87 19.27 31.25 25.86
N GLN A 88 19.77 30.41 24.95
CA GLN A 88 19.51 30.52 23.51
C GLN A 88 18.63 29.39 22.99
N ARG A 89 18.91 28.14 23.35
CA ARG A 89 18.19 26.97 22.83
C ARG A 89 16.81 26.81 23.49
N LEU A 90 16.70 26.99 24.80
CA LEU A 90 15.43 26.86 25.50
C LEU A 90 14.33 27.79 24.94
N PRO A 91 14.53 29.12 24.80
CA PRO A 91 13.48 29.99 24.27
C PRO A 91 13.10 29.74 22.81
N ARG A 92 13.97 29.07 22.03
CA ARG A 92 13.66 28.64 20.65
C ARG A 92 12.78 27.39 20.63
N ILE A 93 12.83 26.57 21.69
CA ILE A 93 12.07 25.32 21.80
C ILE A 93 10.70 25.56 22.49
N VAL A 94 10.69 26.18 23.67
CA VAL A 94 9.46 26.35 24.49
C VAL A 94 8.86 27.76 24.42
N GLY A 95 9.46 28.63 23.61
CA GLY A 95 9.09 30.04 23.52
C GLY A 95 9.68 30.93 24.64
N ARG A 96 9.70 32.23 24.37
CA ARG A 96 10.41 33.22 25.21
C ARG A 96 9.83 33.35 26.62
N SER A 97 8.52 33.23 26.79
CA SER A 97 7.86 33.47 28.08
C SER A 97 8.16 32.34 29.07
N ILE A 98 7.92 31.09 28.65
CA ILE A 98 8.18 29.89 29.45
C ILE A 98 9.67 29.80 29.79
N ALA A 99 10.56 30.00 28.80
CA ALA A 99 11.99 29.97 29.03
C ALA A 99 12.46 30.99 30.09
N LYS A 100 11.91 32.21 30.09
CA LYS A 100 12.22 33.21 31.11
C LYS A 100 11.75 32.77 32.49
N GLU A 101 10.53 32.25 32.62
CA GLU A 101 10.03 31.74 33.90
C GLU A 101 10.94 30.65 34.47
N LEU A 102 11.27 29.64 33.66
CA LEU A 102 12.12 28.52 34.07
C LEU A 102 13.54 28.97 34.44
N ILE A 103 14.15 29.86 33.65
CA ILE A 103 15.51 30.36 33.92
C ILE A 103 15.53 31.31 35.13
N TYR A 104 14.56 32.22 35.26
CA TYR A 104 14.55 33.21 36.33
C TYR A 104 14.29 32.58 37.69
N THR A 105 13.38 31.60 37.74
CA THR A 105 13.05 30.91 38.99
C THR A 105 14.04 29.79 39.31
N GLY A 106 14.71 29.22 38.29
CA GLY A 106 15.53 28.03 38.45
C GLY A 106 14.76 26.82 38.95
N ARG A 107 13.41 26.83 38.85
CA ARG A 107 12.57 25.77 39.43
C ARG A 107 12.79 24.45 38.72
N ARG A 108 12.45 23.35 39.39
CA ARG A 108 12.36 22.05 38.77
C ARG A 108 10.98 21.88 38.10
N PHE A 109 10.96 21.11 37.03
CA PHE A 109 9.74 20.67 36.36
C PHE A 109 9.87 19.20 35.95
N ASP A 110 8.73 18.52 35.83
CA ASP A 110 8.67 17.08 35.56
C ASP A 110 8.51 16.77 34.05
N ALA A 111 8.55 15.48 33.73
CA ALA A 111 8.42 14.97 32.37
C ALA A 111 7.09 15.35 31.68
N LYS A 112 5.99 15.40 32.42
CA LYS A 112 4.67 15.76 31.88
C LYS A 112 4.62 17.22 31.50
N GLU A 113 5.13 18.09 32.36
CA GLU A 113 5.26 19.50 32.08
C GLU A 113 6.17 19.72 30.86
N ALA A 114 7.34 19.07 30.84
CA ALA A 114 8.30 19.13 29.73
C ALA A 114 7.68 18.72 28.38
N PHE A 115 6.85 17.69 28.37
CA PHE A 115 6.12 17.25 27.17
C PHE A 115 5.07 18.29 26.75
N SER A 116 4.27 18.78 27.71
CA SER A 116 3.19 19.74 27.43
C SER A 116 3.68 21.07 26.83
N MET A 117 4.89 21.51 27.20
CA MET A 117 5.50 22.74 26.68
C MET A 117 6.31 22.53 25.39
N GLY A 118 6.37 21.31 24.86
CA GLY A 118 7.15 20.97 23.66
C GLY A 118 8.66 20.87 23.89
N LEU A 119 9.13 20.80 25.15
CA LEU A 119 10.54 20.61 25.45
C LEU A 119 11.00 19.21 25.03
N VAL A 120 10.20 18.16 25.30
CA VAL A 120 10.48 16.79 24.85
C VAL A 120 9.49 16.36 23.78
N ASN A 121 9.95 15.55 22.82
CA ASN A 121 9.12 14.99 21.75
C ASN A 121 8.26 13.82 22.23
N TYR A 122 8.75 13.06 23.21
CA TYR A 122 8.07 11.90 23.79
C TYR A 122 8.34 11.79 25.29
N CYS A 123 7.29 11.48 26.04
CA CYS A 123 7.35 11.06 27.44
C CYS A 123 6.82 9.62 27.51
N VAL A 124 7.65 8.69 27.97
CA VAL A 124 7.36 7.25 28.02
C VAL A 124 7.56 6.71 29.44
N PRO A 125 7.09 5.50 29.78
CA PRO A 125 7.35 4.91 31.10
C PRO A 125 8.84 4.94 31.45
N ALA A 126 9.15 5.14 32.73
CA ALA A 126 10.53 5.22 33.21
C ALA A 126 11.34 3.99 32.80
N GLY A 127 12.55 4.19 32.24
CA GLY A 127 13.41 3.14 31.71
C GLY A 127 13.16 2.76 30.24
N GLU A 128 12.11 3.28 29.60
CA GLU A 128 11.77 2.96 28.20
C GLU A 128 12.24 4.02 27.19
N ALA A 129 12.81 5.15 27.63
CA ALA A 129 13.17 6.26 26.74
C ALA A 129 14.20 5.83 25.68
N TYR A 130 15.12 4.93 26.05
CA TYR A 130 16.11 4.39 25.12
C TYR A 130 15.48 3.51 24.03
N ILE A 131 14.49 2.69 24.40
CA ILE A 131 13.79 1.83 23.44
C ILE A 131 13.01 2.70 22.45
N LYS A 132 12.31 3.72 22.94
CA LYS A 132 11.60 4.66 22.07
C LYS A 132 12.56 5.44 21.16
N ALA A 133 13.74 5.81 21.65
CA ALA A 133 14.77 6.44 20.81
C ALA A 133 15.27 5.51 19.70
N LEU A 134 15.46 4.21 19.98
CA LEU A 134 15.82 3.22 18.96
C LEU A 134 14.72 3.02 17.93
N GLU A 135 13.45 3.05 18.34
CA GLU A 135 12.30 3.00 17.41
C GLU A 135 12.35 4.17 16.44
N ILE A 136 12.47 5.40 16.95
CA ILE A 136 12.57 6.60 16.11
C ILE A 136 13.82 6.57 15.23
N ALA A 137 14.96 6.13 15.75
CA ALA A 137 16.18 6.00 14.96
C ALA A 137 16.06 4.98 13.82
N ARG A 138 15.33 3.87 14.03
CA ARG A 138 15.03 2.90 12.97
C ARG A 138 14.12 3.49 11.91
N ASP A 139 13.11 4.26 12.30
CA ASP A 139 12.23 4.95 11.36
C ASP A 139 12.99 5.96 10.49
N ILE A 140 13.92 6.70 11.11
CA ILE A 140 14.84 7.63 10.41
C ILE A 140 15.75 6.85 9.46
N ASN A 141 16.34 5.73 9.90
CA ASN A 141 17.21 4.90 9.06
C ASN A 141 16.50 4.30 7.84
N GLY A 142 15.17 4.20 7.87
CA GLY A 142 14.37 3.79 6.71
C GLY A 142 14.12 4.89 5.67
N LYS A 143 14.72 6.09 5.83
CA LYS A 143 14.58 7.21 4.88
C LYS A 143 15.89 7.48 4.15
N GLY A 144 15.83 8.32 3.10
CA GLY A 144 17.01 8.75 2.35
C GLY A 144 18.03 9.47 3.23
N PRO A 145 19.26 8.95 3.42
CA PRO A 145 20.23 9.51 4.35
C PRO A 145 20.73 10.90 3.93
N LEU A 146 20.86 11.17 2.63
CA LEU A 146 21.23 12.50 2.14
C LEU A 146 20.09 13.50 2.36
N ALA A 147 18.84 13.07 2.13
CA ALA A 147 17.66 13.89 2.35
C ALA A 147 17.52 14.30 3.82
N ILE A 148 17.75 13.38 4.77
CA ILE A 148 17.74 13.69 6.21
C ILE A 148 18.82 14.71 6.57
N LYS A 149 20.07 14.49 6.10
CA LYS A 149 21.19 15.40 6.37
C LYS A 149 20.90 16.81 5.87
N LEU A 150 20.38 16.94 4.66
CA LEU A 150 20.08 18.23 4.04
C LEU A 150 18.82 18.89 4.63
N ALA A 151 17.82 18.11 5.02
CA ALA A 151 16.66 18.63 5.76
C ALA A 151 17.08 19.23 7.11
N LYS A 152 17.98 18.56 7.85
CA LYS A 152 18.54 19.11 9.08
C LYS A 152 19.27 20.44 8.82
N ARG A 153 20.15 20.49 7.82
CA ARG A 153 20.84 21.73 7.44
C ARG A 153 19.86 22.86 7.09
N ALA A 154 18.84 22.57 6.26
CA ALA A 154 17.85 23.57 5.86
C ALA A 154 17.10 24.17 7.06
N ILE A 155 16.69 23.32 8.02
CA ILE A 155 16.02 23.75 9.25
C ILE A 155 16.98 24.57 10.12
N ASP A 156 18.15 24.03 10.45
CA ASP A 156 19.07 24.62 11.42
C ASP A 156 19.67 25.93 10.92
N GLU A 157 20.07 25.98 9.65
CA GLU A 157 20.59 27.19 9.05
C GLU A 157 19.47 28.21 8.86
N GLY A 158 18.33 27.79 8.29
CA GLY A 158 17.14 28.64 8.06
C GLY A 158 16.68 29.37 9.32
N MET A 159 16.72 28.69 10.46
CA MET A 159 16.32 29.24 11.77
C MET A 159 17.33 30.20 12.42
N ARG A 160 18.54 30.37 11.87
CA ARG A 160 19.55 31.32 12.40
C ARG A 160 19.18 32.77 12.14
N HIS A 161 18.39 33.02 11.09
CA HIS A 161 17.97 34.35 10.67
C HIS A 161 16.44 34.49 10.75
N ILE A 162 15.96 35.72 10.97
CA ILE A 162 14.51 36.01 11.03
C ILE A 162 13.91 36.09 9.62
N ASP A 163 14.76 36.27 8.60
CA ASP A 163 14.34 36.46 7.21
C ASP A 163 13.92 35.12 6.59
N LEU A 164 12.60 34.97 6.41
CA LEU A 164 12.01 33.80 5.77
C LEU A 164 12.47 33.62 4.32
N SER A 165 12.75 34.71 3.60
CA SER A 165 13.20 34.62 2.20
C SER A 165 14.60 34.01 2.09
N TRP A 166 15.48 34.36 3.04
CA TRP A 166 16.78 33.73 3.16
C TRP A 166 16.65 32.26 3.57
N ALA A 167 15.79 31.93 4.53
CA ALA A 167 15.55 30.53 4.94
C ALA A 167 15.05 29.65 3.80
N MET A 168 14.10 30.15 2.99
CA MET A 168 13.61 29.46 1.78
C MET A 168 14.71 29.29 0.71
N SER A 169 15.64 30.24 0.61
CA SER A 169 16.77 30.13 -0.32
C SER A 169 17.73 29.00 0.09
N VAL A 170 17.99 28.84 1.39
CA VAL A 170 18.78 27.71 1.93
C VAL A 170 18.06 26.38 1.70
N GLU A 171 16.75 26.33 1.89
CA GLU A 171 15.93 25.15 1.58
C GLU A 171 16.02 24.76 0.09
N GLU A 172 15.90 25.74 -0.81
CA GLU A 172 16.01 25.53 -2.25
C GLU A 172 17.39 24.97 -2.65
N GLU A 173 18.47 25.50 -2.09
CA GLU A 173 19.82 24.98 -2.30
C GLU A 173 19.95 23.54 -1.83
N CYS A 174 19.49 23.23 -0.60
CA CYS A 174 19.50 21.87 -0.06
C CYS A 174 18.69 20.90 -0.93
N TYR A 175 17.53 21.32 -1.44
CA TYR A 175 16.70 20.48 -2.31
C TYR A 175 17.36 20.24 -3.67
N LYS A 176 18.00 21.26 -4.26
CA LYS A 176 18.74 21.13 -5.53
C LYS A 176 19.86 20.10 -5.46
N GLU A 177 20.57 20.03 -4.33
CA GLU A 177 21.61 19.03 -4.10
C GLU A 177 21.07 17.58 -4.20
N LEU A 178 19.79 17.34 -3.87
CA LEU A 178 19.16 16.03 -3.92
C LEU A 178 18.64 15.62 -5.31
N LEU A 179 18.43 16.56 -6.24
CA LEU A 179 17.73 16.28 -7.50
C LEU A 179 18.38 15.18 -8.33
N HIS A 180 19.70 15.05 -8.22
CA HIS A 180 20.52 14.16 -9.05
C HIS A 180 21.11 12.97 -8.27
N THR A 181 20.70 12.76 -7.01
CA THR A 181 21.25 11.68 -6.19
C THR A 181 20.60 10.34 -6.50
N GLU A 182 21.37 9.25 -6.39
CA GLU A 182 20.90 7.89 -6.63
C GLU A 182 19.81 7.48 -5.62
N ASP A 183 19.95 7.84 -4.34
CA ASP A 183 19.00 7.53 -3.27
C ASP A 183 17.61 8.16 -3.51
N ARG A 184 17.55 9.34 -4.15
CA ARG A 184 16.29 9.95 -4.57
C ARG A 184 15.62 9.15 -5.69
N LEU A 185 16.39 8.71 -6.69
CA LEU A 185 15.84 7.95 -7.82
C LEU A 185 15.31 6.59 -7.36
N GLU A 186 16.04 5.90 -6.49
CA GLU A 186 15.61 4.65 -5.86
C GLU A 186 14.34 4.87 -5.02
N GLY A 187 14.31 5.91 -4.19
CA GLY A 187 13.14 6.25 -3.37
C GLY A 187 11.87 6.53 -4.20
N LEU A 188 12.01 7.19 -5.35
CA LEU A 188 10.89 7.43 -6.27
C LEU A 188 10.42 6.14 -6.95
N ALA A 189 11.34 5.26 -7.36
CA ALA A 189 11.00 3.96 -7.94
C ALA A 189 10.25 3.08 -6.92
N ALA A 190 10.77 2.94 -5.70
CA ALA A 190 10.13 2.18 -4.63
C ALA A 190 8.77 2.77 -4.24
N PHE A 191 8.62 4.11 -4.27
CA PHE A 191 7.31 4.74 -4.06
C PHE A 191 6.34 4.43 -5.20
N ALA A 192 6.79 4.48 -6.46
CA ALA A 192 5.97 4.13 -7.61
C ALA A 192 5.49 2.66 -7.54
N GLU A 193 6.38 1.72 -7.22
CA GLU A 193 6.03 0.31 -6.99
C GLU A 193 5.04 0.13 -5.83
N LYS A 194 5.24 0.87 -4.73
CA LYS A 194 4.30 0.87 -3.59
C LYS A 194 2.95 1.47 -3.96
N GLN A 195 2.91 2.49 -4.81
CA GLN A 195 1.65 3.07 -5.31
C GLN A 195 0.95 2.13 -6.29
N MET A 196 1.70 1.45 -7.16
CA MET A 196 1.18 0.42 -8.06
C MET A 196 0.60 -0.77 -7.29
N SER A 197 1.18 -1.14 -6.14
CA SER A 197 0.62 -2.17 -5.25
C SER A 197 -0.54 -1.66 -4.38
N ALA A 198 -0.68 -0.35 -4.17
CA ALA A 198 -1.76 0.26 -3.40
C ALA A 198 -2.99 0.65 -4.25
N SER A 199 -2.83 0.90 -5.55
CA SER A 199 -3.92 1.27 -6.47
C SER A 199 -4.61 0.05 -7.07
N GLY A 200 -5.19 -0.82 -6.24
CA GLY A 200 -5.87 -2.03 -6.70
C GLY A 200 -4.91 -3.08 -7.27
N LYS A 201 -5.14 -4.34 -6.92
CA LYS A 201 -4.35 -5.46 -7.44
C LYS A 201 -4.56 -5.51 -8.96
N ARG A 202 -3.50 -5.46 -9.76
CA ARG A 202 -3.52 -5.62 -11.22
C ARG A 202 -2.73 -6.85 -11.60
N TRP A 203 -3.34 -7.75 -12.35
CA TRP A 203 -2.69 -8.93 -12.88
C TRP A 203 -2.28 -8.73 -14.35
N LEU A 204 -1.58 -9.71 -14.93
CA LEU A 204 -1.36 -9.78 -16.37
C LEU A 204 -2.62 -10.35 -17.05
N PRO A 205 -3.01 -9.91 -18.24
CA PRO A 205 -4.18 -10.49 -18.91
C PRO A 205 -3.89 -11.93 -19.37
N LEU A 206 -4.90 -12.81 -19.29
CA LEU A 206 -4.80 -14.16 -19.85
C LEU A 206 -5.02 -14.14 -21.37
N GLU A 207 -4.11 -14.78 -22.10
CA GLU A 207 -4.23 -15.01 -23.54
C GLU A 207 -5.44 -15.93 -23.84
N ALA A 208 -6.18 -15.63 -24.91
CA ALA A 208 -7.29 -16.46 -25.38
C ALA A 208 -6.76 -17.69 -26.13
N ASN A 209 -6.27 -18.66 -25.36
CA ASN A 209 -5.59 -19.83 -25.86
C ASN A 209 -6.07 -21.07 -25.10
N PRO A 210 -6.71 -22.05 -25.76
CA PRO A 210 -7.17 -23.27 -25.10
C PRO A 210 -6.09 -24.00 -24.31
N ASP A 211 -4.84 -24.06 -24.79
CA ASP A 211 -3.76 -24.76 -24.09
C ASP A 211 -3.44 -24.09 -22.75
N VAL A 212 -3.36 -22.76 -22.73
CA VAL A 212 -3.16 -21.97 -21.50
C VAL A 212 -4.33 -22.19 -20.54
N MET A 213 -5.56 -22.07 -21.03
CA MET A 213 -6.76 -22.21 -20.19
C MET A 213 -6.90 -23.63 -19.63
N ASN A 214 -6.57 -24.65 -20.43
CA ASN A 214 -6.60 -26.05 -20.04
C ASN A 214 -5.58 -26.39 -18.96
N GLN A 215 -4.31 -26.02 -19.17
CA GLN A 215 -3.27 -26.20 -18.15
C GLN A 215 -3.64 -25.50 -16.84
N PHE A 216 -4.24 -24.31 -16.94
CA PHE A 216 -4.66 -23.54 -15.79
C PHE A 216 -5.80 -24.22 -15.00
N ILE A 217 -6.88 -24.68 -15.66
CA ILE A 217 -7.97 -25.37 -14.95
C ILE A 217 -7.54 -26.74 -14.40
N TRP A 218 -6.68 -27.46 -15.11
CA TRP A 218 -6.20 -28.77 -14.67
C TRP A 218 -5.28 -28.65 -13.46
N GLY A 219 -4.36 -27.68 -13.47
CA GLY A 219 -3.49 -27.37 -12.34
C GLY A 219 -4.24 -26.93 -11.08
N LEU A 220 -5.46 -26.40 -11.23
CA LEU A 220 -6.31 -25.93 -10.12
C LEU A 220 -7.33 -26.97 -9.63
N GLY A 221 -7.41 -28.14 -10.25
CA GLY A 221 -8.20 -29.27 -9.72
C GLY A 221 -9.30 -29.82 -10.61
N VAL A 222 -9.40 -29.40 -11.86
CA VAL A 222 -10.23 -30.10 -12.85
C VAL A 222 -9.45 -31.32 -13.39
N PRO A 223 -9.96 -32.55 -13.35
CA PRO A 223 -9.29 -33.69 -13.97
C PRO A 223 -9.16 -33.52 -15.48
N GLU A 224 -7.99 -33.85 -16.05
CA GLU A 224 -7.71 -33.72 -17.51
C GLU A 224 -8.68 -34.48 -18.42
N GLY A 225 -9.33 -35.52 -17.88
CA GLY A 225 -10.31 -36.35 -18.59
C GLY A 225 -11.76 -35.87 -18.46
N GLU A 226 -12.03 -34.81 -17.71
CA GLU A 226 -13.40 -34.37 -17.41
C GLU A 226 -13.91 -33.35 -18.43
N VAL A 227 -13.18 -32.23 -18.59
CA VAL A 227 -13.51 -31.14 -19.51
C VAL A 227 -12.26 -30.44 -20.03
N GLU A 228 -12.38 -29.83 -21.21
CA GLU A 228 -11.35 -29.00 -21.81
C GLU A 228 -11.94 -27.86 -22.65
N PHE A 229 -11.24 -26.72 -22.68
CA PHE A 229 -11.47 -25.64 -23.59
C PHE A 229 -11.01 -26.03 -25.00
N ASN A 230 -11.82 -25.63 -25.98
CA ASN A 230 -11.56 -25.80 -27.40
C ASN A 230 -11.82 -24.46 -28.11
N ASP A 231 -11.06 -24.17 -29.16
CA ASP A 231 -11.34 -23.04 -30.03
C ASP A 231 -12.68 -23.21 -30.75
N VAL A 232 -13.36 -22.08 -30.95
CA VAL A 232 -14.52 -21.99 -31.85
C VAL A 232 -14.10 -21.20 -33.08
N TYR A 233 -13.82 -21.91 -34.18
CA TYR A 233 -13.23 -21.32 -35.39
C TYR A 233 -14.19 -20.40 -36.17
N GLY A 234 -15.50 -20.53 -35.94
CA GLY A 234 -16.51 -19.69 -36.57
C GLY A 234 -17.90 -19.89 -35.98
N MET A 235 -18.86 -19.11 -36.48
CA MET A 235 -20.21 -18.99 -35.90
C MET A 235 -21.32 -19.48 -36.84
N ASP A 236 -20.96 -20.11 -37.95
CA ASP A 236 -21.86 -20.88 -38.81
C ASP A 236 -21.98 -22.33 -38.31
N ASP A 237 -23.09 -22.98 -38.66
CA ASP A 237 -23.44 -24.29 -38.10
C ASP A 237 -22.38 -25.37 -38.37
N GLU A 238 -21.73 -25.34 -39.53
CA GLU A 238 -20.68 -26.31 -39.91
C GLU A 238 -19.45 -26.18 -39.01
N LEU A 239 -18.97 -24.96 -38.74
CA LEU A 239 -17.84 -24.73 -37.85
C LEU A 239 -18.18 -24.97 -36.38
N LEU A 240 -19.41 -24.68 -35.94
CA LEU A 240 -19.86 -24.98 -34.58
C LEU A 240 -19.94 -26.49 -34.30
N GLU A 241 -20.21 -27.31 -35.31
CA GLU A 241 -20.21 -28.78 -35.17
C GLU A 241 -18.83 -29.39 -34.96
N MET A 242 -17.75 -28.67 -35.28
CA MET A 242 -16.37 -29.11 -35.02
C MET A 242 -16.00 -29.11 -33.54
N VAL A 243 -16.73 -28.34 -32.72
CA VAL A 243 -16.48 -28.24 -31.28
C VAL A 243 -16.98 -29.52 -30.59
N PRO A 244 -16.16 -30.18 -29.75
CA PRO A 244 -16.59 -31.37 -29.03
C PRO A 244 -17.84 -31.10 -28.18
N LYS A 245 -18.76 -32.09 -28.12
CA LYS A 245 -20.04 -31.99 -27.41
C LYS A 245 -20.11 -33.00 -26.25
N PRO A 246 -20.90 -32.72 -25.19
CA PRO A 246 -21.67 -31.49 -24.96
C PRO A 246 -20.79 -30.31 -24.54
N VAL A 247 -21.22 -29.10 -24.89
CA VAL A 247 -20.59 -27.84 -24.45
C VAL A 247 -21.27 -27.40 -23.15
N LEU A 248 -20.46 -27.04 -22.15
CA LEU A 248 -20.92 -26.72 -20.79
C LEU A 248 -20.78 -25.23 -20.44
N ALA A 249 -19.82 -24.54 -21.06
CA ALA A 249 -19.66 -23.10 -20.95
C ALA A 249 -18.95 -22.54 -22.19
N VAL A 250 -19.12 -21.25 -22.44
CA VAL A 250 -18.45 -20.52 -23.53
C VAL A 250 -17.80 -19.26 -22.95
N LEU A 251 -16.50 -19.08 -23.15
CA LEU A 251 -15.80 -17.83 -22.88
C LEU A 251 -15.74 -17.00 -24.15
N PHE A 252 -16.07 -15.72 -24.02
CA PHE A 252 -16.00 -14.76 -25.12
C PHE A 252 -15.09 -13.60 -24.73
N LEU A 253 -14.00 -13.43 -25.49
CA LEU A 253 -13.11 -12.28 -25.43
C LEU A 253 -13.53 -11.27 -26.50
N PHE A 254 -13.70 -10.02 -26.10
CA PHE A 254 -14.15 -8.95 -26.99
C PHE A 254 -13.53 -7.61 -26.63
N PRO A 255 -13.41 -6.66 -27.58
CA PRO A 255 -12.94 -5.32 -27.29
C PRO A 255 -13.97 -4.60 -26.41
N TYR A 256 -13.49 -3.94 -25.37
CA TYR A 256 -14.28 -3.23 -24.40
C TYR A 256 -13.88 -1.75 -24.43
N SER A 257 -14.71 -0.90 -25.05
CA SER A 257 -14.34 0.49 -25.32
C SER A 257 -14.40 1.40 -24.06
N PRO A 258 -13.54 2.44 -23.97
CA PRO A 258 -13.56 3.44 -22.89
C PRO A 258 -14.87 4.24 -22.78
N GLN A 259 -15.72 4.25 -23.81
CA GLN A 259 -17.02 4.93 -23.77
C GLN A 259 -17.99 4.25 -22.78
N VAL A 260 -17.89 2.92 -22.63
CA VAL A 260 -18.62 2.15 -21.60
C VAL A 260 -18.01 2.38 -20.19
N GLU A 261 -16.73 2.76 -20.13
CA GLU A 261 -16.06 3.16 -18.88
C GLU A 261 -16.50 4.55 -18.38
N ASN A 262 -16.95 5.46 -19.24
CA ASN A 262 -17.53 6.73 -18.79
C ASN A 262 -18.93 6.56 -18.17
N GLU A 263 -19.74 5.62 -18.67
CA GLU A 263 -20.99 5.24 -18.01
C GLU A 263 -20.75 4.67 -16.59
N ARG A 264 -19.56 4.09 -16.34
CA ARG A 264 -19.11 3.58 -15.02
C ARG A 264 -18.93 4.69 -13.98
N LYS A 265 -18.43 5.87 -14.38
CA LYS A 265 -18.18 6.98 -13.44
C LYS A 265 -19.49 7.63 -12.99
N ASP A 266 -20.47 7.71 -13.87
CA ASP A 266 -21.80 8.22 -13.53
C ASP A 266 -22.56 7.27 -12.59
N VAL A 267 -22.36 5.96 -12.70
CA VAL A 267 -22.98 4.95 -11.81
C VAL A 267 -22.26 4.80 -10.47
N HIS A 268 -20.94 5.04 -10.38
CA HIS A 268 -20.24 5.12 -9.08
C HIS A 268 -20.45 6.46 -8.35
N GLY A 269 -20.79 7.54 -9.08
CA GLY A 269 -21.09 8.87 -8.54
C GLY A 269 -22.55 9.08 -8.14
N GLN A 270 -23.50 8.34 -8.72
CA GLN A 270 -24.91 8.38 -8.34
C GLN A 270 -25.23 7.21 -7.39
N GLY A 271 -25.64 7.54 -6.17
CA GLY A 271 -25.93 6.56 -5.12
C GLY A 271 -26.83 5.41 -5.59
N LEU A 272 -26.55 4.20 -5.07
CA LEU A 272 -27.28 2.94 -5.33
C LEU A 272 -28.81 3.12 -5.23
N GLY A 273 -29.42 3.50 -6.35
CA GLY A 273 -30.80 3.95 -6.38
C GLY A 273 -31.48 3.66 -7.71
N SER A 274 -31.30 2.47 -8.29
CA SER A 274 -32.24 1.93 -9.29
C SER A 274 -31.99 0.43 -9.53
N VAL A 275 -32.94 -0.38 -9.02
CA VAL A 275 -33.15 -1.81 -9.29
C VAL A 275 -31.94 -2.73 -9.02
N ARG A 276 -31.79 -3.18 -7.75
CA ARG A 276 -31.09 -4.44 -7.48
C ARG A 276 -31.89 -5.57 -8.14
N LYS A 277 -31.50 -6.02 -9.33
CA LYS A 277 -31.93 -7.33 -9.81
C LYS A 277 -31.33 -8.35 -8.85
N GLU A 278 -32.20 -9.08 -8.14
CA GLU A 278 -31.77 -10.20 -7.30
C GLU A 278 -31.02 -11.20 -8.17
N ILE A 279 -29.87 -11.65 -7.67
CA ILE A 279 -29.09 -12.69 -8.33
C ILE A 279 -29.82 -14.00 -8.06
N PRO A 280 -30.15 -14.80 -9.09
CA PRO A 280 -30.79 -16.10 -8.87
C PRO A 280 -29.95 -16.97 -7.92
N GLU A 281 -30.59 -17.61 -6.94
CA GLU A 281 -29.90 -18.34 -5.85
C GLU A 281 -28.98 -19.46 -6.36
N ASN A 282 -29.32 -20.04 -7.51
CA ASN A 282 -28.62 -21.13 -8.18
C ASN A 282 -27.44 -20.68 -9.05
N VAL A 283 -27.23 -19.36 -9.25
CA VAL A 283 -26.16 -18.84 -10.09
C VAL A 283 -24.95 -18.45 -9.24
N TYR A 284 -23.84 -19.15 -9.45
CA TYR A 284 -22.55 -18.77 -8.86
C TYR A 284 -21.97 -17.57 -9.61
N PHE A 285 -22.06 -16.38 -9.00
CA PHE A 285 -21.55 -15.13 -9.55
C PHE A 285 -20.52 -14.46 -8.64
N LEU A 286 -19.50 -13.86 -9.26
CA LEU A 286 -18.33 -13.24 -8.64
C LEU A 286 -18.10 -11.87 -9.30
N LYS A 287 -17.87 -10.82 -8.50
CA LYS A 287 -17.49 -9.49 -9.02
C LYS A 287 -16.00 -9.43 -9.40
N GLN A 288 -15.69 -8.62 -10.39
CA GLN A 288 -14.32 -8.25 -10.72
C GLN A 288 -13.91 -6.99 -9.98
N THR A 289 -12.82 -7.12 -9.22
CA THR A 289 -12.21 -6.04 -8.41
C THR A 289 -10.70 -5.98 -8.60
N VAL A 290 -10.12 -6.98 -9.27
CA VAL A 290 -8.72 -7.05 -9.69
C VAL A 290 -8.65 -6.70 -11.18
N ASP A 291 -7.80 -5.75 -11.54
CA ASP A 291 -7.60 -5.36 -12.94
C ASP A 291 -6.96 -6.52 -13.71
N ASN A 292 -7.38 -6.71 -14.97
CA ASN A 292 -6.98 -7.81 -15.87
C ASN A 292 -7.34 -9.24 -15.39
N ALA A 293 -8.08 -9.42 -14.29
CA ALA A 293 -8.49 -10.74 -13.81
C ALA A 293 -9.70 -11.35 -14.56
N CYS A 294 -10.20 -10.71 -15.62
CA CYS A 294 -11.43 -11.10 -16.31
C CYS A 294 -11.39 -12.54 -16.85
N GLY A 295 -10.23 -13.01 -17.35
CA GLY A 295 -10.08 -14.41 -17.81
C GLY A 295 -10.24 -15.43 -16.67
N THR A 296 -9.59 -15.19 -15.53
CA THR A 296 -9.75 -16.03 -14.33
C THR A 296 -11.18 -15.99 -13.80
N ILE A 297 -11.82 -14.81 -13.80
CA ILE A 297 -13.20 -14.67 -13.35
C ILE A 297 -14.16 -15.43 -14.29
N GLY A 298 -13.95 -15.34 -15.60
CA GLY A 298 -14.71 -16.12 -16.59
C GLY A 298 -14.60 -17.62 -16.35
N ILE A 299 -13.40 -18.13 -16.09
CA ILE A 299 -13.17 -19.53 -15.71
C ILE A 299 -13.87 -19.88 -14.39
N LEU A 300 -13.75 -19.02 -13.37
CA LEU A 300 -14.39 -19.26 -12.07
C LEU A 300 -15.91 -19.28 -12.18
N HIS A 301 -16.50 -18.47 -13.07
CA HIS A 301 -17.91 -18.51 -13.41
C HIS A 301 -18.27 -19.81 -14.15
N ALA A 302 -17.47 -20.22 -15.15
CA ALA A 302 -17.71 -21.46 -15.89
C ALA A 302 -17.70 -22.68 -14.95
N ILE A 303 -16.61 -22.90 -14.22
CA ILE A 303 -16.45 -24.07 -13.35
C ILE A 303 -17.42 -24.00 -12.15
N GLY A 304 -17.63 -22.82 -11.57
CA GLY A 304 -18.49 -22.66 -10.38
C GLY A 304 -19.94 -23.07 -10.60
N ASN A 305 -20.46 -22.81 -11.81
CA ASN A 305 -21.81 -23.20 -12.20
C ASN A 305 -21.90 -24.65 -12.75
N LEU A 306 -20.77 -25.36 -12.81
CA LEU A 306 -20.68 -26.75 -13.24
C LEU A 306 -20.29 -27.70 -12.10
N THR A 307 -20.05 -27.21 -10.88
CA THR A 307 -19.60 -28.02 -9.73
C THR A 307 -20.49 -29.22 -9.39
N SER A 308 -21.77 -29.22 -9.79
CA SER A 308 -22.69 -30.36 -9.64
C SER A 308 -22.63 -31.38 -10.79
N SER A 309 -22.08 -30.98 -11.94
CA SER A 309 -22.06 -31.76 -13.18
C SER A 309 -20.66 -32.21 -13.62
N ILE A 310 -19.59 -31.62 -13.08
CA ILE A 310 -18.22 -32.04 -13.29
C ILE A 310 -17.54 -32.43 -11.98
N LYS A 311 -16.61 -33.36 -12.04
CA LYS A 311 -15.81 -33.77 -10.88
C LYS A 311 -14.64 -32.81 -10.66
N LEU A 312 -14.48 -32.33 -9.44
CA LEU A 312 -13.27 -31.66 -8.97
C LEU A 312 -12.43 -32.64 -8.14
N VAL A 313 -11.11 -32.51 -8.21
CA VAL A 313 -10.20 -33.27 -7.35
C VAL A 313 -10.41 -32.81 -5.91
N GLU A 314 -10.70 -33.74 -4.99
CA GLU A 314 -10.91 -33.44 -3.57
C GLU A 314 -9.67 -32.77 -2.97
N GLY A 315 -9.91 -31.69 -2.22
CA GLY A 315 -8.85 -30.90 -1.61
C GLY A 315 -8.02 -30.08 -2.59
N SER A 316 -8.38 -30.00 -3.88
CA SER A 316 -7.77 -29.09 -4.85
C SER A 316 -8.10 -27.62 -4.58
N PHE A 317 -7.50 -26.70 -5.33
CA PHE A 317 -7.82 -25.28 -5.21
C PHE A 317 -9.31 -25.03 -5.46
N PHE A 318 -9.84 -25.50 -6.59
CA PHE A 318 -11.25 -25.26 -6.93
C PHE A 318 -12.21 -25.86 -5.90
N ASP A 319 -11.95 -27.08 -5.43
CA ASP A 319 -12.77 -27.71 -4.38
C ASP A 319 -12.79 -26.83 -3.11
N ARG A 320 -11.63 -26.41 -2.61
CA ARG A 320 -11.54 -25.53 -1.43
C ARG A 320 -12.19 -24.17 -1.67
N PHE A 321 -11.95 -23.57 -2.83
CA PHE A 321 -12.44 -22.24 -3.19
C PHE A 321 -13.96 -22.21 -3.23
N TYR A 322 -14.60 -23.10 -4.00
CA TYR A 322 -16.06 -23.13 -4.12
C TYR A 322 -16.75 -23.52 -2.81
N ASN A 323 -16.17 -24.43 -2.03
CA ASN A 323 -16.70 -24.77 -0.70
C ASN A 323 -16.62 -23.57 0.26
N SER A 324 -15.51 -22.82 0.25
CA SER A 324 -15.31 -21.66 1.14
C SER A 324 -16.19 -20.47 0.78
N THR A 325 -16.55 -20.33 -0.50
CA THR A 325 -17.23 -19.16 -1.06
C THR A 325 -18.71 -19.38 -1.39
N ALA A 326 -19.24 -20.60 -1.14
CA ALA A 326 -20.61 -20.98 -1.45
C ALA A 326 -21.65 -19.99 -0.90
N ASN A 327 -21.50 -19.61 0.37
CA ASN A 327 -22.44 -18.73 1.09
C ASN A 327 -22.08 -17.23 1.05
N MET A 328 -21.03 -16.87 0.31
CA MET A 328 -20.60 -15.47 0.18
C MET A 328 -21.39 -14.75 -0.92
N ASN A 329 -21.64 -13.46 -0.73
CA ASN A 329 -22.16 -12.62 -1.80
C ASN A 329 -21.07 -12.31 -2.86
N PRO A 330 -21.41 -11.82 -4.07
CA PRO A 330 -20.44 -11.63 -5.14
C PRO A 330 -19.24 -10.72 -4.82
N PHE A 331 -19.41 -9.73 -3.93
CA PHE A 331 -18.33 -8.85 -3.50
C PHE A 331 -17.43 -9.51 -2.44
N GLU A 332 -18.01 -10.31 -1.54
CA GLU A 332 -17.24 -11.11 -0.59
C GLU A 332 -16.39 -12.14 -1.31
N ARG A 333 -16.95 -12.81 -2.33
CA ARG A 333 -16.20 -13.73 -3.19
C ARG A 333 -15.04 -13.01 -3.91
N ALA A 334 -15.25 -11.76 -4.34
CA ALA A 334 -14.22 -10.96 -5.01
C ALA A 334 -13.07 -10.61 -4.06
N LYS A 335 -13.39 -10.16 -2.85
CA LYS A 335 -12.39 -9.93 -1.79
C LYS A 335 -11.65 -11.20 -1.38
N PHE A 336 -12.35 -12.34 -1.34
CA PHE A 336 -11.71 -13.62 -1.07
C PHE A 336 -10.66 -13.94 -2.15
N LEU A 337 -11.02 -13.77 -3.43
CA LEU A 337 -10.10 -13.95 -4.55
C LEU A 337 -8.91 -12.96 -4.51
N GLU A 338 -9.14 -11.69 -4.19
CA GLU A 338 -8.09 -10.66 -4.08
C GLU A 338 -6.99 -11.05 -3.08
N MET A 339 -7.37 -11.71 -1.99
CA MET A 339 -6.47 -12.10 -0.90
C MET A 339 -5.81 -13.47 -1.14
N ASP A 340 -6.21 -14.19 -2.18
CA ASP A 340 -5.72 -15.53 -2.47
C ASP A 340 -4.40 -15.49 -3.27
N ARG A 341 -3.31 -15.91 -2.61
CA ARG A 341 -1.97 -15.97 -3.22
C ARG A 341 -1.78 -17.17 -4.12
N GLU A 342 -2.49 -18.27 -3.89
CA GLU A 342 -2.38 -19.48 -4.70
C GLU A 342 -2.97 -19.23 -6.08
N MET A 343 -4.15 -18.61 -6.15
CA MET A 343 -4.75 -18.18 -7.39
C MET A 343 -3.93 -17.11 -8.12
N GLU A 344 -3.42 -16.11 -7.40
CA GLU A 344 -2.55 -15.08 -7.99
C GLU A 344 -1.31 -15.70 -8.67
N ASN A 345 -0.65 -16.64 -7.99
CA ASN A 345 0.51 -17.32 -8.54
C ASN A 345 0.13 -18.18 -9.76
N ALA A 346 -0.94 -18.96 -9.65
CA ALA A 346 -1.40 -19.81 -10.75
C ALA A 346 -1.79 -18.98 -11.98
N HIS A 347 -2.50 -17.87 -11.77
CA HIS A 347 -2.86 -16.92 -12.80
C HIS A 347 -1.61 -16.31 -13.46
N SER A 348 -0.61 -15.88 -12.66
CA SER A 348 0.62 -15.32 -13.20
C SER A 348 1.38 -16.31 -14.08
N VAL A 349 1.43 -17.59 -13.69
CA VAL A 349 2.06 -18.64 -14.51
C VAL A 349 1.32 -18.78 -15.84
N ALA A 350 -0.01 -18.90 -15.80
CA ALA A 350 -0.84 -19.02 -17.00
C ALA A 350 -0.69 -17.80 -17.93
N ALA A 351 -0.71 -16.58 -17.39
CA ALA A 351 -0.57 -15.35 -18.18
C ALA A 351 0.77 -15.23 -18.91
N THR A 352 1.82 -15.89 -18.42
CA THR A 352 3.15 -15.91 -19.04
C THR A 352 3.42 -17.14 -19.91
N ALA A 353 2.49 -18.10 -19.96
CA ALA A 353 2.64 -19.35 -20.69
C ALA A 353 2.09 -19.29 -22.13
N GLY A 354 1.40 -18.21 -22.51
CA GLY A 354 0.86 -18.02 -23.86
C GLY A 354 1.94 -17.85 -24.92
N ASP A 355 1.51 -17.90 -26.18
CA ASP A 355 2.41 -17.76 -27.33
C ASP A 355 2.87 -16.31 -27.55
N THR A 356 2.19 -15.36 -26.91
CA THR A 356 2.47 -13.92 -27.02
C THR A 356 3.03 -13.33 -25.73
N GLU A 357 3.83 -12.27 -25.87
CA GLU A 357 4.33 -11.52 -24.73
C GLU A 357 3.18 -10.72 -24.07
N ALA A 358 2.94 -10.99 -22.79
CA ALA A 358 1.86 -10.36 -22.03
C ALA A 358 2.04 -8.84 -21.90
N LYS A 359 0.99 -8.08 -22.24
CA LYS A 359 0.96 -6.61 -22.08
C LYS A 359 0.10 -6.23 -20.88
N LEU A 360 0.58 -5.30 -20.06
CA LEU A 360 -0.13 -4.81 -18.86
C LEU A 360 -1.42 -4.03 -19.16
N TYR A 361 -1.52 -3.45 -20.36
CA TYR A 361 -2.65 -2.64 -20.79
C TYR A 361 -3.27 -3.30 -22.02
N VAL A 362 -4.51 -3.75 -21.86
CA VAL A 362 -5.33 -4.38 -22.90
C VAL A 362 -6.69 -3.70 -22.93
N GLU A 363 -7.33 -3.71 -24.09
CA GLU A 363 -8.68 -3.19 -24.28
C GLU A 363 -9.71 -4.33 -24.36
N GLU A 364 -9.26 -5.58 -24.28
CA GLU A 364 -10.09 -6.77 -24.38
C GLU A 364 -10.60 -7.25 -23.02
N HIS A 365 -11.83 -7.80 -22.99
CA HIS A 365 -12.49 -8.27 -21.79
C HIS A 365 -13.19 -9.62 -22.01
N TYR A 366 -13.14 -10.49 -21.00
CA TYR A 366 -13.84 -11.78 -21.01
C TYR A 366 -15.22 -11.69 -20.37
N CYS A 367 -16.20 -12.38 -20.96
CA CYS A 367 -17.39 -12.83 -20.25
C CYS A 367 -17.64 -14.33 -20.47
N CYS A 368 -18.37 -14.95 -19.55
CA CYS A 368 -18.73 -16.36 -19.58
C CYS A 368 -20.22 -16.54 -19.91
N PHE A 369 -20.55 -17.53 -20.73
CA PHE A 369 -21.90 -17.98 -20.98
C PHE A 369 -22.06 -19.43 -20.50
N THR A 370 -23.14 -19.72 -19.76
CA THR A 370 -23.44 -21.09 -19.33
C THR A 370 -24.95 -21.30 -19.15
N SER A 371 -25.41 -22.54 -19.24
CA SER A 371 -26.82 -22.91 -19.02
C SER A 371 -27.05 -23.33 -17.57
N ILE A 372 -27.95 -22.65 -16.88
CA ILE A 372 -28.30 -22.90 -15.47
C ILE A 372 -29.82 -22.98 -15.39
N ASP A 373 -30.34 -24.12 -14.90
CA ASP A 373 -31.78 -24.42 -14.83
C ASP A 373 -32.53 -24.16 -16.15
N GLY A 374 -31.91 -24.55 -17.26
CA GLY A 374 -32.49 -24.44 -18.59
C GLY A 374 -32.49 -23.02 -19.16
N GLN A 375 -31.72 -22.09 -18.60
CA GLN A 375 -31.59 -20.71 -19.06
C GLN A 375 -30.13 -20.36 -19.37
N LEU A 376 -29.89 -19.63 -20.46
CA LEU A 376 -28.60 -19.07 -20.81
C LEU A 376 -28.30 -17.84 -19.95
N TYR A 377 -27.20 -17.88 -19.21
CA TYR A 377 -26.70 -16.73 -18.45
C TYR A 377 -25.40 -16.21 -19.01
N GLU A 378 -25.31 -14.89 -19.18
CA GLU A 378 -24.05 -14.15 -19.34
C GLU A 378 -23.57 -13.69 -17.97
N LEU A 379 -22.35 -14.12 -17.63
CA LEU A 379 -21.66 -13.85 -16.38
C LEU A 379 -20.44 -12.98 -16.69
N ASP A 380 -20.49 -11.73 -16.25
CA ASP A 380 -19.44 -10.74 -16.43
C ASP A 380 -19.20 -10.05 -15.09
N GLY A 381 -18.00 -10.26 -14.51
CA GLY A 381 -17.65 -9.72 -13.19
C GLY A 381 -17.69 -8.19 -13.12
N MET A 382 -17.61 -7.49 -14.26
CA MET A 382 -17.73 -6.03 -14.32
C MET A 382 -19.18 -5.57 -14.20
N LYS A 383 -20.16 -6.40 -14.56
CA LYS A 383 -21.60 -6.09 -14.48
C LYS A 383 -22.16 -6.19 -13.05
N PRO A 384 -23.26 -5.49 -12.75
CA PRO A 384 -23.87 -5.54 -11.41
C PRO A 384 -24.50 -6.91 -11.08
N SER A 385 -24.96 -7.66 -12.07
CA SER A 385 -25.61 -8.97 -11.92
C SER A 385 -25.45 -9.83 -13.18
N PRO A 386 -25.67 -11.16 -13.10
CA PRO A 386 -25.88 -12.02 -14.26
C PRO A 386 -26.99 -11.50 -15.19
N ILE A 387 -26.87 -11.78 -16.48
CA ILE A 387 -27.91 -11.46 -17.48
C ILE A 387 -28.46 -12.77 -18.05
N CYS A 388 -29.75 -13.01 -17.85
CA CYS A 388 -30.46 -14.12 -18.50
C CYS A 388 -30.85 -13.74 -19.93
N HIS A 389 -30.53 -14.61 -20.88
CA HIS A 389 -30.80 -14.44 -22.31
C HIS A 389 -31.90 -15.37 -22.84
N GLY A 390 -32.53 -16.17 -21.97
CA GLY A 390 -33.65 -17.04 -22.30
C GLY A 390 -33.28 -18.53 -22.25
N PRO A 391 -34.14 -19.42 -22.79
CA PRO A 391 -33.97 -20.86 -22.70
C PRO A 391 -32.68 -21.36 -23.34
N SER A 392 -32.01 -22.32 -22.70
CA SER A 392 -30.83 -23.00 -23.25
C SER A 392 -30.55 -24.31 -22.53
N SER A 393 -29.88 -25.24 -23.20
CA SER A 393 -29.54 -26.57 -22.67
C SER A 393 -28.10 -26.93 -23.03
N PRO A 394 -27.46 -27.93 -22.38
CA PRO A 394 -26.13 -28.39 -22.78
C PRO A 394 -26.00 -28.77 -24.28
N ASP A 395 -27.09 -29.18 -24.93
CA ASP A 395 -27.11 -29.55 -26.35
C ASP A 395 -27.22 -28.34 -27.29
N SER A 396 -27.71 -27.19 -26.81
CA SER A 396 -27.93 -25.96 -27.60
C SER A 396 -27.08 -24.78 -27.15
N LEU A 397 -26.36 -24.92 -26.03
CA LEU A 397 -25.65 -23.83 -25.33
C LEU A 397 -24.74 -23.03 -26.25
N LEU A 398 -23.97 -23.71 -27.09
CA LEU A 398 -23.04 -23.06 -28.00
C LEU A 398 -23.78 -22.19 -29.03
N GLN A 399 -24.85 -22.72 -29.64
CA GLN A 399 -25.67 -21.99 -30.62
C GLN A 399 -26.40 -20.80 -29.97
N ASP A 400 -26.95 -21.01 -28.78
CA ASP A 400 -27.66 -19.97 -28.03
C ASP A 400 -26.68 -18.83 -27.64
N ALA A 401 -25.50 -19.18 -27.14
CA ALA A 401 -24.45 -18.21 -26.80
C ALA A 401 -23.95 -17.44 -28.03
N VAL A 402 -23.69 -18.14 -29.14
CA VAL A 402 -23.27 -17.53 -30.41
C VAL A 402 -24.29 -16.52 -30.93
N THR A 403 -25.58 -16.77 -30.73
CA THR A 403 -26.64 -15.81 -31.10
C THR A 403 -26.49 -14.48 -30.34
N VAL A 404 -26.18 -14.53 -29.05
CA VAL A 404 -25.91 -13.33 -28.23
C VAL A 404 -24.57 -12.68 -28.63
N ILE A 405 -23.54 -13.49 -28.90
CA ILE A 405 -22.21 -13.02 -29.30
C ILE A 405 -22.25 -12.27 -30.63
N LYS A 406 -23.00 -12.75 -31.63
CA LYS A 406 -23.21 -12.04 -32.91
C LYS A 406 -23.71 -10.61 -32.68
N SER A 407 -24.72 -10.44 -31.83
CA SER A 407 -25.25 -9.10 -31.49
C SER A 407 -24.22 -8.21 -30.78
N LYS A 408 -23.28 -8.78 -30.02
CA LYS A 408 -22.18 -8.04 -29.39
C LYS A 408 -21.09 -7.64 -30.38
N ILE A 409 -20.77 -8.51 -31.34
CA ILE A 409 -19.82 -8.23 -32.42
C ILE A 409 -20.36 -7.10 -33.31
N GLU A 410 -21.64 -7.12 -33.67
CA GLU A 410 -22.30 -6.08 -34.46
C GLU A 410 -22.21 -4.67 -33.84
N LYS A 411 -22.06 -4.58 -32.51
CA LYS A 411 -21.87 -3.31 -31.79
C LYS A 411 -20.44 -2.76 -31.90
N ASN A 412 -19.50 -3.55 -32.42
CA ASN A 412 -18.09 -3.21 -32.56
C ASN A 412 -17.64 -3.49 -34.01
N PRO A 413 -18.25 -2.84 -35.02
CA PRO A 413 -18.10 -3.21 -36.43
C PRO A 413 -16.69 -3.01 -36.99
N ASP A 414 -15.88 -2.17 -36.34
CA ASP A 414 -14.52 -1.85 -36.77
C ASP A 414 -13.44 -2.74 -36.11
N SER A 415 -13.83 -3.62 -35.18
CA SER A 415 -12.89 -4.51 -34.51
C SER A 415 -12.83 -5.87 -35.17
N ILE A 416 -11.66 -6.50 -35.08
CA ILE A 416 -11.44 -7.90 -35.40
C ILE A 416 -10.98 -8.70 -34.18
N ASN A 417 -10.84 -8.05 -33.02
CA ASN A 417 -10.26 -8.63 -31.80
C ASN A 417 -11.33 -9.39 -31.00
N PHE A 418 -11.82 -10.49 -31.56
CA PHE A 418 -12.75 -11.39 -30.88
C PHE A 418 -12.18 -12.79 -30.81
N ASN A 419 -12.43 -13.48 -29.71
CA ASN A 419 -12.14 -14.91 -29.60
C ASN A 419 -13.27 -15.59 -28.80
N ILE A 420 -13.61 -16.81 -29.21
CA ILE A 420 -14.61 -17.64 -28.55
C ILE A 420 -13.94 -18.98 -28.23
N MET A 421 -13.99 -19.39 -26.96
CA MET A 421 -13.59 -20.71 -26.51
C MET A 421 -14.76 -21.44 -25.87
N ALA A 422 -14.91 -22.72 -26.17
CA ALA A 422 -15.95 -23.57 -25.62
C ALA A 422 -15.35 -24.59 -24.64
N LEU A 423 -15.84 -24.62 -23.41
CA LEU A 423 -15.55 -25.67 -22.44
C LEU A 423 -16.49 -26.83 -22.72
N SER A 424 -15.96 -27.95 -23.19
CA SER A 424 -16.73 -29.15 -23.51
C SER A 424 -16.27 -30.35 -22.70
N ARG A 425 -17.11 -31.37 -22.61
CA ARG A 425 -16.67 -32.66 -22.03
C ARG A 425 -15.69 -33.34 -22.96
N LYS A 426 -14.60 -33.86 -22.37
CA LYS A 426 -13.66 -34.69 -23.09
C LYS A 426 -14.32 -36.05 -23.37
N GLY A 427 -14.38 -36.43 -24.64
CA GLY A 427 -14.88 -37.74 -25.04
C GLY A 427 -14.00 -38.84 -24.44
N SER A 428 -14.63 -39.88 -23.89
CA SER A 428 -13.95 -41.07 -23.35
C SER A 428 -13.12 -41.81 -24.38
#